data_AF-A0A2E2U2I3-F1
#
_entry.id   AF-A0A2E2U2I3-F1
#
_cell.length_a   1.000
_cell.length_b   1.000
_cell.length_c   1.000
_cell.angle_alpha   90.00
_cell.angle_beta   90.00
_cell.angle_gamma   90.00
#
_symmetry.space_group_name_H-M   'P 1'
#
loop_
_entity.id
_entity.type
_entity.pdbx_description
1 polymer ?
#
loop_
_entity_poly.entity_id
_entity_poly.type
_entity_poly.pdbx_seq_one_letter_code
_entity_poly.pdbx_strand_id
1 'polypeptide(L)'
;MTRPSNSIKDLFKGYTLELEKTSSSAVNISSSQNLTTINNLLDNFIEAYNSVYANITVMTNASFSSNESTGPLAGDSLARSIQRELRSFTTQSITGYENGPYSMSLLGIQTNRDGSIALNTNTLKNSFEANPKIVDAIFKDQLTSDNAEVEVTTIGTDTLPGSYAITKDSGNYNIDGVQMTANGTLYTSGSGNSNGMVVNIASSDVTSANIYYGHSLMRKIDESLTNFLAYNGDINNRISNLNTKLGDFREQKTSLEERMDRLTERYTLQFASMEQSIAGMKETGNYLDQMLKQEKD
;
A
#
# COMPACT_ATOMS: atom_id res chain seq x y z
N MET A 1 28.53 23.19 36.18
CA MET A 1 28.95 22.02 35.37
C MET A 1 30.22 22.39 34.64
N THR A 2 31.21 21.50 34.63
CA THR A 2 32.47 21.71 33.89
C THR A 2 32.49 20.75 32.70
N ARG A 3 32.93 21.20 31.53
CA ARG A 3 33.03 20.39 30.31
C ARG A 3 34.37 20.65 29.63
N PRO A 4 34.96 19.63 28.96
CA PRO A 4 36.27 19.75 28.31
C PRO A 4 36.23 20.44 26.94
N SER A 5 35.03 20.61 26.36
CA SER A 5 34.82 21.18 25.03
C SER A 5 33.67 22.18 25.03
N ASN A 6 33.74 23.15 24.12
CA ASN A 6 32.66 24.09 23.84
C ASN A 6 31.52 23.47 23.03
N SER A 7 31.72 22.28 22.45
CA SER A 7 30.67 21.47 21.82
C SER A 7 30.12 20.45 22.81
N ILE A 8 28.90 20.67 23.29
CA ILE A 8 28.25 19.86 24.33
C ILE A 8 27.11 19.06 23.69
N LYS A 9 27.27 17.73 23.60
CA LYS A 9 26.33 16.82 22.92
C LYS A 9 25.47 15.98 23.86
N ASP A 10 25.79 16.01 25.15
CA ASP A 10 25.21 15.16 26.20
C ASP A 10 24.25 15.92 27.12
N LEU A 11 24.10 17.24 26.92
CA LEU A 11 23.23 18.06 27.77
C LEU A 11 21.75 17.72 27.58
N PHE A 12 21.35 17.49 26.33
CA PHE A 12 20.02 17.05 25.94
C PHE A 12 20.14 15.99 24.85
N LYS A 13 19.42 14.87 25.00
CA LYS A 13 19.45 13.79 24.01
C LYS A 13 19.01 14.31 22.64
N GLY A 14 19.87 14.18 21.63
CA GLY A 14 19.60 14.59 20.25
C GLY A 14 19.89 16.06 19.92
N TYR A 15 20.47 16.83 20.86
CA TYR A 15 20.85 18.22 20.62
C TYR A 15 22.34 18.44 20.87
N THR A 16 22.94 19.33 20.10
CA THR A 16 24.31 19.84 20.34
C THR A 16 24.22 21.31 20.72
N LEU A 17 24.80 21.67 21.86
CA LEU A 17 24.99 23.05 22.28
C LEU A 17 26.43 23.46 22.00
N GLU A 18 26.61 24.45 21.12
CA GLU A 18 27.91 25.06 20.85
C GLU A 18 28.06 26.36 21.66
N LEU A 19 29.14 26.45 22.45
CA LEU A 19 29.47 27.61 23.26
C LEU A 19 30.46 28.52 22.53
N GLU A 20 29.92 29.58 21.93
CA GLU A 20 30.73 30.53 21.14
C GLU A 20 31.37 31.63 22.01
N LYS A 21 30.64 32.16 23.00
CA LYS A 21 31.06 33.28 23.85
C LYS A 21 30.45 33.22 25.24
N THR A 22 31.05 33.96 26.18
CA THR A 22 30.52 34.13 27.54
C THR A 22 29.33 35.10 27.55
N SER A 23 28.30 34.77 28.34
CA SER A 23 27.15 35.65 28.58
C SER A 23 27.22 36.23 29.99
N SER A 24 26.90 37.51 30.14
CA SER A 24 26.79 38.20 31.44
C SER A 24 25.40 38.07 32.08
N SER A 25 24.43 37.50 31.37
CA SER A 25 23.07 37.25 31.83
C SER A 25 22.60 35.83 31.47
N ALA A 26 21.56 35.35 32.13
CA ALA A 26 21.02 34.02 31.86
C ALA A 26 20.50 33.92 30.41
N VAL A 27 20.92 32.88 29.69
CA VAL A 27 20.46 32.58 28.33
C VAL A 27 19.39 31.50 28.43
N ASN A 28 18.19 31.79 27.93
CA ASN A 28 17.12 30.81 27.81
C ASN A 28 17.24 30.09 26.46
N ILE A 29 17.36 28.77 26.52
CA ILE A 29 17.39 27.90 25.34
C ILE A 29 16.07 27.14 25.32
N SER A 30 15.35 27.26 24.21
CA SER A 30 14.10 26.54 23.97
C SER A 30 14.16 25.84 22.62
N SER A 31 13.51 24.68 22.52
CA SER A 31 13.24 24.01 21.26
C SER A 31 11.75 24.12 20.95
N SER A 32 11.43 24.39 19.68
CA SER A 32 10.07 24.33 19.16
C SER A 32 10.08 23.55 17.86
N GLN A 33 9.07 22.72 17.64
CA GLN A 33 8.92 22.06 16.35
C GLN A 33 8.52 23.07 15.26
N ASN A 34 8.97 22.82 14.04
CA ASN A 34 8.74 23.69 12.90
C ASN A 34 7.52 23.24 12.09
N LEU A 35 6.36 23.88 12.32
CA LEU A 35 5.12 23.61 11.59
C LEU A 35 5.25 23.80 10.08
N THR A 36 6.11 24.71 9.61
CA THR A 36 6.35 24.91 8.16
C THR A 36 6.96 23.66 7.53
N THR A 37 7.94 23.04 8.19
CA THR A 37 8.54 21.80 7.71
C THR A 37 7.52 20.66 7.67
N ILE A 38 6.67 20.56 8.71
CA ILE A 38 5.61 19.55 8.78
C ILE A 38 4.58 19.75 7.66
N ASN A 39 4.14 20.99 7.42
CA ASN A 39 3.23 21.32 6.31
C ASN A 39 3.81 20.87 4.98
N ASN A 40 5.06 21.21 4.67
CA ASN A 40 5.69 20.83 3.41
C ASN A 40 5.78 19.29 3.24
N LEU A 41 6.08 18.55 4.31
CA LEU A 41 6.12 17.08 4.25
C LEU A 41 4.72 16.49 4.00
N LEU A 42 3.69 17.06 4.62
CA LEU A 42 2.30 16.65 4.41
C LEU A 42 1.81 17.00 3.00
N ASP A 43 2.14 18.18 2.49
CA ASP A 43 1.80 18.61 1.13
C ASP A 43 2.42 17.68 0.09
N ASN A 44 3.73 17.38 0.21
CA ASN A 44 4.41 16.43 -0.67
C ASN A 44 3.75 15.04 -0.64
N PHE A 45 3.35 14.56 0.54
CA PHE A 45 2.63 13.30 0.68
C PHE A 45 1.26 13.35 -0.02
N ILE A 46 0.50 14.42 0.19
CA ILE A 46 -0.82 14.64 -0.41
C ILE A 46 -0.73 14.68 -1.94
N GLU A 47 0.26 15.38 -2.48
CA GLU A 47 0.52 15.43 -3.92
C GLU A 47 0.84 14.04 -4.49
N ALA A 48 1.73 13.28 -3.85
CA ALA A 48 2.08 11.94 -4.27
C ALA A 48 0.87 10.99 -4.22
N TYR A 49 0.12 10.99 -3.11
CA TYR A 49 -1.11 10.21 -2.96
C TYR A 49 -2.13 10.57 -4.05
N ASN A 50 -2.42 11.86 -4.23
CA ASN A 50 -3.43 12.32 -5.19
C ASN A 50 -3.03 11.98 -6.62
N SER A 51 -1.75 12.06 -6.96
CA SER A 51 -1.23 11.67 -8.27
C SER A 51 -1.46 10.18 -8.54
N VAL A 52 -1.08 9.29 -7.61
CA VAL A 52 -1.30 7.85 -7.75
C VAL A 52 -2.79 7.53 -7.83
N TYR A 53 -3.57 8.09 -6.91
CA TYR A 53 -5.01 7.87 -6.82
C TYR A 53 -5.74 8.31 -8.10
N ALA A 54 -5.42 9.48 -8.64
CA ALA A 54 -5.98 10.00 -9.87
C ALA A 54 -5.61 9.14 -11.08
N ASN A 55 -4.34 8.73 -11.21
CA ASN A 55 -3.89 7.88 -12.30
C ASN A 55 -4.62 6.53 -12.32
N ILE A 56 -4.74 5.86 -11.17
CA ILE A 56 -5.48 4.59 -11.10
C ILE A 56 -6.97 4.83 -11.39
N THR A 57 -7.54 5.96 -10.97
CA THR A 57 -8.95 6.30 -11.27
C THR A 57 -9.18 6.45 -12.76
N VAL A 58 -8.32 7.16 -13.47
CA VAL A 58 -8.39 7.31 -14.94
C VAL A 58 -8.24 5.94 -15.62
N MET A 59 -7.30 5.11 -15.17
CA MET A 59 -7.09 3.77 -15.75
C MET A 59 -8.25 2.82 -15.52
N THR A 60 -8.94 2.91 -14.37
CA THR A 60 -10.02 2.01 -13.97
C THR A 60 -11.42 2.52 -14.32
N ASN A 61 -11.51 3.73 -14.87
CA ASN A 61 -12.78 4.36 -15.18
C ASN A 61 -13.60 3.51 -16.15
N ALA A 62 -14.81 3.17 -15.74
CA ALA A 62 -15.78 2.53 -16.62
C ALA A 62 -16.66 3.63 -17.22
N SER A 63 -16.55 3.84 -18.53
CA SER A 63 -17.45 4.75 -19.24
C SER A 63 -18.86 4.15 -19.29
N PHE A 64 -19.86 4.98 -19.05
CA PHE A 64 -21.28 4.63 -19.18
C PHE A 64 -21.95 5.30 -20.40
N SER A 65 -21.18 6.03 -21.22
CA SER A 65 -21.70 6.76 -22.37
C SER A 65 -20.81 6.61 -23.61
N SER A 66 -21.39 6.76 -24.80
CA SER A 66 -20.66 6.64 -26.07
C SER A 66 -19.57 7.69 -26.29
N ASN A 67 -19.54 8.76 -25.48
CA ASN A 67 -18.63 9.90 -25.63
C ASN A 67 -17.46 9.89 -24.63
N GLU A 68 -17.41 8.93 -23.71
CA GLU A 68 -16.35 8.81 -22.71
C GLU A 68 -15.46 7.61 -23.01
N SER A 69 -14.15 7.81 -22.91
CA SER A 69 -13.18 6.71 -23.06
C SER A 69 -13.19 5.85 -21.80
N THR A 70 -13.47 4.56 -21.97
CA THR A 70 -13.20 3.53 -20.96
C THR A 70 -11.70 3.45 -20.72
N GLY A 71 -11.29 3.40 -19.44
CA GLY A 71 -9.89 3.26 -19.08
C GLY A 71 -9.34 1.86 -19.43
N PRO A 72 -8.03 1.71 -19.70
CA PRO A 72 -7.43 0.43 -20.08
C PRO A 72 -7.55 -0.68 -19.02
N LEU A 73 -7.76 -0.31 -17.76
CA LEU A 73 -7.95 -1.20 -16.62
C LEU A 73 -9.40 -1.17 -16.10
N ALA A 74 -10.37 -0.75 -16.93
CA ALA A 74 -11.76 -0.77 -16.53
C ALA A 74 -12.21 -2.18 -16.13
N GLY A 75 -12.79 -2.29 -14.94
CA GLY A 75 -13.19 -3.58 -14.38
C GLY A 75 -12.05 -4.41 -13.78
N ASP A 76 -10.80 -3.91 -13.78
CA ASP A 76 -9.68 -4.59 -13.15
C ASP A 76 -9.85 -4.62 -11.62
N SER A 77 -9.91 -5.82 -11.06
CA SER A 77 -10.10 -6.04 -9.63
C SER A 77 -8.88 -5.63 -8.80
N LEU A 78 -7.67 -5.83 -9.31
CA LEU A 78 -6.42 -5.51 -8.62
C LEU A 78 -6.25 -4.00 -8.49
N ALA A 79 -6.45 -3.27 -9.60
CA ALA A 79 -6.37 -1.82 -9.58
C ALA A 79 -7.40 -1.20 -8.61
N ARG A 80 -8.62 -1.75 -8.56
CA ARG A 80 -9.63 -1.35 -7.56
C ARG A 80 -9.25 -1.74 -6.13
N SER A 81 -8.56 -2.86 -5.91
CA SER A 81 -8.03 -3.24 -4.59
C SER A 81 -6.99 -2.24 -4.10
N ILE A 82 -6.05 -1.85 -4.96
CA ILE A 82 -5.02 -0.85 -4.64
C ILE A 82 -5.67 0.48 -4.24
N GLN A 83 -6.69 0.95 -4.99
CA GLN A 83 -7.42 2.17 -4.61
C GLN A 83 -8.11 2.08 -3.24
N ARG A 84 -8.69 0.91 -2.91
CA ARG A 84 -9.33 0.69 -1.60
C ARG A 84 -8.30 0.68 -0.48
N GLU A 85 -7.14 0.06 -0.71
CA GLU A 85 -6.06 0.00 0.27
C GLU A 85 -5.46 1.39 0.52
N LEU A 86 -5.19 2.16 -0.53
CA LEU A 86 -4.75 3.56 -0.40
C LEU A 86 -5.74 4.40 0.41
N ARG A 87 -7.04 4.30 0.11
CA ARG A 87 -8.09 4.99 0.88
C ARG A 87 -8.13 4.51 2.34
N SER A 88 -7.84 3.24 2.61
CA SER A 88 -7.86 2.70 3.97
C SER A 88 -6.84 3.39 4.88
N PHE A 89 -5.67 3.77 4.38
CA PHE A 89 -4.65 4.48 5.15
C PHE A 89 -5.11 5.83 5.69
N THR A 90 -5.99 6.51 4.96
CA THR A 90 -6.54 7.82 5.37
C THR A 90 -7.57 7.71 6.49
N THR A 91 -8.14 6.52 6.70
CA THR A 91 -9.23 6.28 7.66
C THR A 91 -8.85 5.32 8.79
N GLN A 92 -7.75 4.59 8.64
CA GLN A 92 -7.31 3.62 9.64
C GLN A 92 -6.77 4.32 10.89
N SER A 93 -7.10 3.74 12.04
CA SER A 93 -6.53 4.10 13.33
C SER A 93 -5.06 3.70 13.43
N ILE A 94 -4.22 4.57 13.99
CA ILE A 94 -2.79 4.37 14.24
C ILE A 94 -2.59 4.20 15.75
N THR A 95 -2.22 3.00 16.17
CA THR A 95 -2.05 2.60 17.57
C THR A 95 -0.58 2.58 17.99
N GLY A 96 -0.33 2.46 19.30
CA GLY A 96 1.02 2.33 19.84
C GLY A 96 1.79 3.65 19.98
N TYR A 97 1.06 4.75 20.08
CA TYR A 97 1.59 6.06 20.40
C TYR A 97 0.94 6.57 21.68
N GLU A 98 1.71 7.30 22.48
CA GLU A 98 1.27 7.96 23.71
C GLU A 98 0.06 8.87 23.42
N ASN A 99 -0.99 8.83 24.24
CA ASN A 99 -2.26 9.54 24.05
C ASN A 99 -3.04 9.22 22.74
N GLY A 100 -2.64 8.15 22.05
CA GLY A 100 -3.35 7.62 20.89
C GLY A 100 -4.56 6.75 21.26
N PRO A 101 -5.30 6.23 20.27
CA PRO A 101 -4.90 6.15 18.87
C PRO A 101 -5.07 7.44 18.07
N TYR A 102 -4.29 7.56 17.00
CA TYR A 102 -4.30 8.69 16.06
C TYR A 102 -4.91 8.34 14.71
N SER A 103 -5.28 9.36 13.94
CA SER A 103 -5.78 9.20 12.56
C SER A 103 -5.34 10.39 11.71
N MET A 104 -5.30 10.21 10.39
CA MET A 104 -4.97 11.30 9.46
C MET A 104 -5.95 12.48 9.57
N SER A 105 -7.22 12.21 9.84
CA SER A 105 -8.24 13.26 10.05
C SER A 105 -7.95 14.15 11.25
N LEU A 106 -7.38 13.59 12.33
CA LEU A 106 -6.99 14.39 13.50
C LEU A 106 -5.82 15.31 13.16
N LEU A 107 -4.95 14.91 12.23
CA LEU A 107 -3.86 15.72 11.69
C LEU A 107 -4.30 16.69 10.59
N GLY A 108 -5.61 16.84 10.39
CA GLY A 108 -6.19 17.79 9.44
C GLY A 108 -6.27 17.28 8.01
N ILE A 109 -5.95 16.01 7.73
CA ILE A 109 -6.05 15.46 6.38
C ILE A 109 -7.48 14.99 6.14
N GLN A 110 -8.12 15.55 5.13
CA GLN A 110 -9.52 15.32 4.80
C GLN A 110 -9.65 14.60 3.47
N THR A 111 -10.54 13.62 3.39
CA THR A 111 -10.84 12.91 2.15
C THR A 111 -12.04 13.57 1.45
N ASN A 112 -11.86 13.91 0.18
CA ASN A 112 -12.90 14.47 -0.68
C ASN A 112 -13.81 13.37 -1.24
N ARG A 113 -14.96 13.77 -1.82
CA ARG A 113 -15.94 12.83 -2.41
C ARG A 113 -15.37 12.00 -3.57
N ASP A 114 -14.40 12.55 -4.30
CA ASP A 114 -13.69 11.85 -5.38
C ASP A 114 -12.64 10.84 -4.85
N GLY A 115 -12.27 10.91 -3.56
CA GLY A 115 -11.25 10.08 -2.92
C GLY A 115 -9.86 10.69 -2.89
N SER A 116 -9.67 11.89 -3.45
CA SER A 116 -8.48 12.71 -3.19
C SER A 116 -8.42 13.15 -1.73
N ILE A 117 -7.24 13.53 -1.25
CA ILE A 117 -7.04 14.09 0.08
C ILE A 117 -6.56 15.55 0.02
N ALA A 118 -6.84 16.31 1.06
CA ALA A 118 -6.43 17.70 1.23
C ALA A 118 -6.05 18.00 2.68
N LEU A 119 -5.18 19.00 2.90
CA LEU A 119 -4.76 19.44 4.22
C LEU A 119 -5.61 20.60 4.73
N ASN A 120 -6.16 20.45 5.92
CA ASN A 120 -6.71 21.53 6.72
C ASN A 120 -5.65 22.00 7.73
N THR A 121 -4.97 23.08 7.38
CA THR A 121 -3.87 23.66 8.16
C THR A 121 -4.29 24.14 9.55
N ASN A 122 -5.55 24.57 9.72
CA ASN A 122 -6.08 24.98 11.03
C ASN A 122 -6.25 23.77 11.95
N THR A 123 -6.82 22.68 11.44
CA THR A 123 -6.96 21.43 12.22
C THR A 123 -5.58 20.88 12.59
N LEU A 124 -4.64 20.85 11.65
CA LEU A 124 -3.26 20.44 11.92
C LEU A 124 -2.64 21.28 13.03
N LYS A 125 -2.73 22.61 12.92
CA LYS A 125 -2.20 23.54 13.92
C LYS A 125 -2.78 23.26 15.31
N ASN A 126 -4.11 23.16 15.42
CA ASN A 126 -4.78 22.94 16.70
C ASN A 126 -4.40 21.59 17.33
N SER A 127 -4.37 20.52 16.53
CA SER A 127 -3.97 19.19 17.00
C SER A 127 -2.51 19.15 17.41
N PHE A 128 -1.66 19.87 16.69
CA PHE A 128 -0.24 19.99 17.00
C PHE A 128 0.02 20.77 18.29
N GLU A 129 -0.70 21.87 18.51
CA GLU A 129 -0.64 22.65 19.76
C GLU A 129 -1.12 21.82 20.97
N ALA A 130 -2.10 20.94 20.78
CA ALA A 130 -2.59 20.04 21.83
C ALA A 130 -1.61 18.89 22.14
N ASN A 131 -1.01 18.28 21.11
CA ASN A 131 0.00 17.24 21.28
C ASN A 131 1.03 17.25 20.15
N PRO A 132 2.23 17.81 20.36
CA PRO A 132 3.28 17.87 19.34
C PRO A 132 3.80 16.52 18.83
N LYS A 133 3.60 15.42 19.58
CA LYS A 133 4.04 14.07 19.15
C LYS A 133 3.06 13.39 18.19
N ILE A 134 1.89 13.98 17.95
CA ILE A 134 0.88 13.40 17.06
C ILE A 134 1.40 13.17 15.64
N VAL A 135 2.34 14.02 15.17
CA VAL A 135 2.94 13.90 13.84
C VAL A 135 3.88 12.70 13.71
N ASP A 136 4.43 12.18 14.81
CA ASP A 136 5.25 10.97 14.80
C ASP A 136 4.43 9.79 14.29
N ALA A 137 3.12 9.74 14.58
CA ALA A 137 2.24 8.69 14.10
C ALA A 137 2.18 8.57 12.56
N ILE A 138 2.42 9.66 11.84
CA ILE A 138 2.51 9.61 10.37
C ILE A 138 3.91 9.18 9.93
N PHE A 139 4.95 9.82 10.47
CA PHE A 139 6.27 9.81 9.84
C PHE A 139 7.30 8.90 10.50
N LYS A 140 7.08 8.48 11.75
CA LYS A 140 8.12 7.83 12.55
C LYS A 140 7.56 6.69 13.40
N ASP A 141 8.14 5.52 13.28
CA ASP A 141 7.82 4.42 14.19
C ASP A 141 8.23 4.77 15.62
N GLN A 142 7.46 4.28 16.59
CA GLN A 142 7.67 4.56 17.99
C GLN A 142 7.96 3.27 18.75
N LEU A 143 9.00 3.32 19.59
CA LEU A 143 9.23 2.32 20.63
C LEU A 143 9.73 3.06 21.87
N THR A 144 8.82 3.37 22.77
CA THR A 144 9.11 4.19 23.97
C THR A 144 8.36 3.66 25.18
N SER A 145 8.91 3.92 26.36
CA SER A 145 8.23 3.74 27.64
C SER A 145 7.97 5.11 28.28
N ASP A 146 6.90 5.25 29.06
CA ASP A 146 6.69 6.42 29.94
C ASP A 146 7.52 6.36 31.24
N ASN A 147 8.15 5.21 31.51
CA ASN A 147 9.03 4.99 32.65
C ASN A 147 10.48 4.77 32.17
N ALA A 148 11.41 5.59 32.65
CA ALA A 148 12.81 5.56 32.27
C ALA A 148 13.56 4.28 32.72
N GLU A 149 13.04 3.55 33.71
CA GLU A 149 13.61 2.29 34.18
C GLU A 149 13.09 1.06 33.40
N VAL A 150 12.20 1.29 32.43
CA VAL A 150 11.60 0.25 31.59
C VAL A 150 12.01 0.50 30.14
N GLU A 151 12.79 -0.41 29.58
CA GLU A 151 13.31 -0.33 28.22
C GLU A 151 12.98 -1.60 27.44
N VAL A 152 12.48 -1.45 26.21
CA VAL A 152 12.25 -2.60 25.34
C VAL A 152 13.54 -2.95 24.61
N THR A 153 14.04 -4.16 24.84
CA THR A 153 15.31 -4.62 24.25
C THR A 153 15.11 -5.40 22.96
N THR A 154 13.98 -6.11 22.84
CA THR A 154 13.68 -6.97 21.68
C THR A 154 12.20 -6.93 21.35
N ILE A 155 11.90 -6.91 20.04
CA ILE A 155 10.55 -7.07 19.49
C ILE A 155 10.51 -8.42 18.75
N GLY A 156 9.52 -9.25 19.05
CA GLY A 156 9.30 -10.51 18.34
C GLY A 156 8.59 -10.30 17.01
N THR A 157 8.66 -11.27 16.10
CA THR A 157 7.96 -11.22 14.81
C THR A 157 6.45 -11.18 14.94
N ASP A 158 5.93 -11.75 16.03
CA ASP A 158 4.49 -11.84 16.31
C ASP A 158 3.98 -10.65 17.15
N THR A 159 4.88 -9.74 17.54
CA THR A 159 4.50 -8.57 18.32
C THR A 159 3.73 -7.59 17.43
N LEU A 160 2.49 -7.30 17.78
CA LEU A 160 1.65 -6.35 17.06
C LEU A 160 1.86 -4.92 17.58
N PRO A 161 1.61 -3.87 16.78
CA PRO A 161 1.65 -2.49 17.28
C PRO A 161 0.53 -2.20 18.26
N GLY A 162 0.87 -1.54 19.36
CA GLY A 162 -0.07 -1.31 20.45
C GLY A 162 0.55 -0.55 21.61
N SER A 163 -0.32 -0.19 22.54
CA SER A 163 0.06 0.34 23.85
C SER A 163 -0.08 -0.78 24.87
N TYR A 164 0.98 -1.04 25.61
CA TYR A 164 1.09 -2.18 26.50
C TYR A 164 1.31 -1.71 27.92
N ALA A 165 0.31 -1.93 28.77
CA ALA A 165 0.41 -1.61 30.19
C ALA A 165 1.22 -2.70 30.90
N ILE A 166 2.32 -2.30 31.53
CA ILE A 166 3.04 -3.12 32.50
C ILE A 166 2.46 -2.86 33.88
N THR A 167 2.16 -3.94 34.59
CA THR A 167 1.73 -3.91 35.98
C THR A 167 2.48 -4.95 36.78
N LYS A 168 2.77 -4.67 38.05
CA LYS A 168 3.36 -5.63 38.97
C LYS A 168 2.30 -6.17 39.93
N ASP A 169 2.08 -7.48 39.92
CA ASP A 169 1.20 -8.18 40.87
C ASP A 169 1.96 -9.30 41.58
N SER A 170 1.93 -9.28 42.90
CA SER A 170 2.51 -10.32 43.76
C SER A 170 3.97 -10.65 43.42
N GLY A 171 4.74 -9.62 43.03
CA GLY A 171 6.15 -9.73 42.67
C GLY A 171 6.44 -10.08 41.21
N ASN A 172 5.41 -10.42 40.42
CA ASN A 172 5.55 -10.72 38.99
C ASN A 172 5.10 -9.54 38.14
N TYR A 173 5.77 -9.34 36.99
CA TYR A 173 5.33 -8.35 36.02
C TYR A 173 4.41 -9.00 34.99
N ASN A 174 3.35 -8.26 34.66
CA ASN A 174 2.41 -8.59 33.61
C ASN A 174 2.47 -7.48 32.55
N ILE A 175 2.29 -7.84 31.29
CA ILE A 175 2.15 -6.93 30.16
C ILE A 175 0.80 -7.17 29.51
N ASP A 176 -0.04 -6.13 29.48
CA ASP A 176 -1.43 -6.20 29.00
C ASP A 176 -2.23 -7.36 29.64
N GLY A 177 -2.02 -7.56 30.95
CA GLY A 177 -2.63 -8.63 31.74
C GLY A 177 -1.96 -10.01 31.62
N VAL A 178 -1.05 -10.22 30.66
CA VAL A 178 -0.30 -11.46 30.48
C VAL A 178 0.93 -11.48 31.38
N GLN A 179 1.06 -12.47 32.26
CA GLN A 179 2.27 -12.63 33.08
C GLN A 179 3.51 -12.86 32.20
N MET A 180 4.59 -12.14 32.50
CA MET A 180 5.86 -12.24 31.79
C MET A 180 6.79 -13.28 32.43
N THR A 181 7.63 -13.90 31.63
CA THR A 181 8.70 -14.79 32.11
C THR A 181 9.94 -13.98 32.45
N ALA A 182 10.41 -14.09 33.69
CA ALA A 182 11.58 -13.35 34.18
C ALA A 182 12.90 -14.12 33.95
N ASN A 183 13.95 -13.39 33.56
CA ASN A 183 15.34 -13.82 33.55
C ASN A 183 16.24 -12.65 33.98
N GLY A 184 16.53 -12.55 35.28
CA GLY A 184 17.20 -11.38 35.86
C GLY A 184 16.31 -10.14 35.77
N THR A 185 16.81 -9.08 35.12
CA THR A 185 16.04 -7.85 34.85
C THR A 185 15.26 -7.89 33.54
N LEU A 186 15.42 -8.95 32.74
CA LEU A 186 14.72 -9.14 31.48
C LEU A 186 13.42 -9.90 31.70
N TYR A 187 12.34 -9.38 31.14
CA TYR A 187 11.01 -9.96 31.19
C TYR A 187 10.50 -10.18 29.76
N THR A 188 10.06 -11.40 29.46
CA THR A 188 9.60 -11.78 28.12
C THR A 188 8.11 -12.06 28.12
N SER A 189 7.38 -11.45 27.18
CA SER A 189 5.98 -11.79 26.91
C SER A 189 5.89 -13.04 26.03
N GLY A 190 5.22 -14.09 26.51
CA GLY A 190 5.07 -15.36 25.78
C GLY A 190 3.75 -15.53 25.02
N SER A 191 2.83 -14.56 25.10
CA SER A 191 1.53 -14.61 24.42
C SER A 191 0.92 -13.21 24.26
N GLY A 192 -0.29 -13.15 23.70
CA GLY A 192 -1.01 -11.89 23.45
C GLY A 192 -0.41 -11.07 22.31
N ASN A 193 -0.85 -9.82 22.19
CA ASN A 193 -0.36 -8.91 21.15
C ASN A 193 1.11 -8.50 21.37
N SER A 194 1.61 -8.59 22.60
CA SER A 194 3.00 -8.36 22.97
C SER A 194 3.90 -9.60 22.78
N ASN A 195 3.41 -10.69 22.19
CA ASN A 195 4.15 -11.95 22.08
C ASN A 195 5.55 -11.77 21.47
N GLY A 196 6.57 -12.24 22.17
CA GLY A 196 7.98 -12.12 21.77
C GLY A 196 8.66 -10.81 22.17
N MET A 197 7.94 -9.85 22.78
CA MET A 197 8.54 -8.63 23.33
C MET A 197 9.38 -8.95 24.57
N VAL A 198 10.60 -8.40 24.63
CA VAL A 198 11.51 -8.49 25.78
C VAL A 198 11.74 -7.09 26.33
N VAL A 199 11.50 -6.94 27.64
CA VAL A 199 11.58 -5.68 28.36
C VAL A 199 12.60 -5.81 29.49
N ASN A 200 13.55 -4.89 29.54
CA ASN A 200 14.43 -4.71 30.68
C ASN A 200 13.74 -3.78 31.70
N ILE A 201 13.54 -4.26 32.92
CA ILE A 201 13.03 -3.46 34.05
C ILE A 201 14.16 -3.37 35.08
N ALA A 202 14.84 -2.22 35.10
CA ALA A 202 16.09 -2.05 35.82
C ALA A 202 15.94 -1.96 37.35
N SER A 203 14.76 -1.55 37.83
CA SER A 203 14.46 -1.36 39.25
C SER A 203 13.29 -2.22 39.70
N SER A 204 13.38 -2.78 40.91
CA SER A 204 12.28 -3.51 41.54
C SER A 204 11.13 -2.58 41.98
N ASP A 205 11.35 -1.28 42.01
CA ASP A 205 10.37 -0.31 42.52
C ASP A 205 9.32 0.08 41.47
N VAL A 206 9.55 -0.28 40.21
CA VAL A 206 8.55 -0.12 39.15
C VAL A 206 7.32 -0.96 39.48
N THR A 207 6.18 -0.30 39.70
CA THR A 207 4.88 -0.98 39.87
C THR A 207 4.04 -0.95 38.60
N SER A 208 4.26 0.05 37.75
CA SER A 208 3.57 0.23 36.47
C SER A 208 4.41 1.03 35.48
N ALA A 209 4.21 0.76 34.20
CA ALA A 209 4.71 1.54 33.08
C ALA A 209 3.84 1.29 31.84
N ASN A 210 3.88 2.16 30.85
CA ASN A 210 3.27 1.93 29.55
C ASN A 210 4.35 1.90 28.48
N ILE A 211 4.36 0.83 27.68
CA ILE A 211 5.14 0.73 26.45
C ILE A 211 4.26 1.12 25.28
N TYR A 212 4.81 1.97 24.42
CA TYR A 212 4.18 2.41 23.18
C TYR A 212 5.01 1.86 22.02
N TYR A 213 4.48 0.85 21.34
CA TYR A 213 5.07 0.26 20.13
C TYR A 213 4.19 0.62 18.93
N GLY A 214 4.57 1.70 18.27
CA GLY A 214 3.81 2.37 17.23
C GLY A 214 4.40 2.14 15.85
N HIS A 215 3.50 1.93 14.91
CA HIS A 215 3.81 1.64 13.53
C HIS A 215 3.27 2.79 12.68
N SER A 216 4.19 3.59 12.15
CA SER A 216 3.88 4.82 11.44
C SER A 216 3.10 4.54 10.17
N LEU A 217 2.31 5.53 9.74
CA LEU A 217 1.59 5.42 8.49
C LEU A 217 2.54 5.23 7.31
N MET A 218 3.67 5.96 7.27
CA MET A 218 4.65 5.81 6.20
C MET A 218 5.19 4.39 6.11
N ARG A 219 5.50 3.74 7.24
CA ARG A 219 5.91 2.33 7.22
C ARG A 219 4.78 1.40 6.75
N LYS A 220 3.52 1.63 7.17
CA LYS A 220 2.38 0.84 6.66
C LYS A 220 2.20 0.96 5.14
N ILE A 221 2.38 2.17 4.61
CA ILE A 221 2.33 2.44 3.16
C ILE A 221 3.51 1.76 2.48
N ASP A 222 4.72 1.86 3.02
CA ASP A 222 5.93 1.23 2.49
C ASP A 222 5.80 -0.30 2.43
N GLU A 223 5.28 -0.93 3.48
CA GLU A 223 5.01 -2.37 3.51
C GLU A 223 3.99 -2.79 2.45
N SER A 224 2.90 -2.03 2.30
CA SER A 224 1.88 -2.28 1.27
C SER A 224 2.45 -2.13 -0.15
N LEU A 225 3.18 -1.06 -0.41
CA LEU A 225 3.86 -0.84 -1.69
C LEU A 225 4.88 -1.95 -1.97
N THR A 226 5.65 -2.37 -0.97
CA THR A 226 6.59 -3.49 -1.09
C THR A 226 5.88 -4.77 -1.48
N ASN A 227 4.74 -5.08 -0.87
CA ASN A 227 3.95 -6.28 -1.20
C ASN A 227 3.40 -6.22 -2.64
N PHE A 228 2.92 -5.07 -3.09
CA PHE A 228 2.43 -4.89 -4.46
C PHE A 228 3.54 -4.96 -5.51
N LEU A 229 4.72 -4.40 -5.21
CA LEU A 229 5.85 -4.28 -6.13
C LEU A 229 6.82 -5.47 -6.07
N ALA A 230 6.62 -6.40 -5.14
CA ALA A 230 7.42 -7.61 -5.01
C ALA A 230 7.47 -8.39 -6.33
N TYR A 231 8.58 -9.09 -6.60
CA TYR A 231 8.78 -9.86 -7.84
C TYR A 231 7.68 -10.89 -8.11
N ASN A 232 7.13 -11.53 -7.06
CA ASN A 232 5.97 -12.43 -7.13
C ASN A 232 4.69 -11.79 -6.59
N GLY A 233 4.65 -10.46 -6.51
CA GLY A 233 3.49 -9.70 -6.07
C GLY A 233 2.37 -9.72 -7.11
N ASP A 234 1.18 -9.29 -6.69
CA ASP A 234 -0.03 -9.35 -7.51
C ASP A 234 0.10 -8.62 -8.85
N ILE A 235 0.84 -7.51 -8.90
CA ILE A 235 1.06 -6.75 -10.13
C ILE A 235 1.89 -7.58 -11.11
N ASN A 236 2.99 -8.17 -10.67
CA ASN A 236 3.85 -9.01 -11.53
C ASN A 236 3.13 -10.27 -11.99
N ASN A 237 2.36 -10.91 -11.11
CA ASN A 237 1.52 -12.06 -11.46
C ASN A 237 0.48 -11.68 -12.53
N ARG A 238 -0.15 -10.50 -12.40
CA ARG A 238 -1.10 -9.99 -13.39
C ARG A 238 -0.44 -9.70 -14.73
N ILE A 239 0.74 -9.08 -14.73
CA ILE A 239 1.52 -8.82 -15.95
C ILE A 239 1.89 -10.12 -16.65
N SER A 240 2.40 -11.10 -15.90
CA SER A 240 2.76 -12.43 -16.42
C SER A 240 1.57 -13.11 -17.08
N ASN A 241 0.42 -13.17 -16.39
CA ASN A 241 -0.81 -13.75 -16.93
C ASN A 241 -1.33 -13.04 -18.18
N LEU A 242 -1.22 -11.71 -18.25
CA LEU A 242 -1.60 -10.95 -19.44
C LEU A 242 -0.67 -11.22 -20.62
N ASN A 243 0.63 -11.36 -20.37
CA ASN A 243 1.60 -11.71 -21.41
C ASN A 243 1.38 -13.13 -21.96
N THR A 244 1.07 -14.11 -21.11
CA THR A 244 0.70 -15.47 -21.53
C THR A 244 -0.55 -15.44 -22.41
N LYS A 245 -1.62 -14.77 -21.96
CA LYS A 245 -2.86 -14.62 -22.76
C LYS A 245 -2.62 -13.95 -24.10
N LEU A 246 -1.72 -12.96 -24.15
CA LEU A 246 -1.34 -12.31 -25.40
C LEU A 246 -0.63 -13.29 -26.35
N GLY A 247 0.18 -14.21 -25.80
CA GLY A 247 0.76 -15.33 -26.55
C GLY A 247 -0.33 -16.24 -27.13
N ASP A 248 -1.24 -16.74 -26.27
CA ASP A 248 -2.32 -17.65 -26.68
C ASP A 248 -3.20 -17.04 -27.78
N PHE A 249 -3.50 -15.74 -27.71
CA PHE A 249 -4.28 -15.05 -28.75
C PHE A 249 -3.55 -14.97 -30.09
N ARG A 250 -2.21 -14.86 -30.09
CA ARG A 250 -1.44 -14.91 -31.35
C ARG A 250 -1.53 -16.29 -31.97
N GLU A 251 -1.42 -17.35 -31.17
CA GLU A 251 -1.56 -18.73 -31.66
C GLU A 251 -2.98 -19.01 -32.19
N GLN A 252 -4.01 -18.57 -31.47
CA GLN A 252 -5.40 -18.69 -31.91
C GLN A 252 -5.64 -17.96 -33.23
N LYS A 253 -5.05 -16.78 -33.42
CA LYS A 253 -5.13 -16.04 -34.68
C LYS A 253 -4.52 -16.84 -35.84
N THR A 254 -3.31 -17.38 -35.67
CA THR A 254 -2.66 -18.21 -36.69
C THR A 254 -3.50 -19.44 -37.02
N SER A 255 -4.02 -20.15 -36.02
CA SER A 255 -4.88 -21.32 -36.24
C SER A 255 -6.18 -20.98 -36.99
N LEU A 256 -6.75 -19.80 -36.71
CA LEU A 256 -7.94 -19.31 -37.41
C LEU A 256 -7.63 -18.98 -38.88
N GLU A 257 -6.50 -18.34 -39.15
CA GLU A 257 -6.03 -18.05 -40.52
C GLU A 257 -5.86 -19.36 -41.32
N GLU A 258 -5.20 -20.37 -40.76
CA GLU A 258 -5.07 -21.69 -41.42
C GLU A 258 -6.42 -22.40 -41.66
N ARG A 259 -7.41 -22.19 -40.79
CA ARG A 259 -8.76 -22.72 -40.96
C ARG A 259 -9.50 -21.99 -42.09
N MET A 260 -9.35 -20.67 -42.18
CA MET A 260 -9.91 -19.87 -43.26
C MET A 260 -9.33 -20.28 -44.61
N ASP A 261 -8.02 -20.52 -44.70
CA ASP A 261 -7.35 -20.94 -45.93
C ASP A 261 -7.88 -22.31 -46.40
N ARG A 262 -7.92 -23.30 -45.50
CA ARG A 262 -8.48 -24.64 -45.80
C ARG A 262 -9.94 -24.58 -46.24
N LEU A 263 -10.74 -23.71 -45.61
CA LEU A 263 -12.14 -23.53 -45.97
C LEU A 263 -12.28 -22.92 -47.38
N THR A 264 -11.44 -21.93 -47.69
CA THR A 264 -11.41 -21.26 -48.99
C THR A 264 -10.98 -22.23 -50.08
N GLU A 265 -9.94 -23.03 -49.85
CA GLU A 265 -9.49 -24.07 -50.78
C GLU A 265 -10.60 -25.09 -51.06
N ARG A 266 -11.27 -25.58 -50.00
CA ARG A 266 -12.40 -26.51 -50.13
C ARG A 266 -13.53 -25.93 -50.96
N TYR A 267 -13.93 -24.68 -50.71
CA TYR A 267 -14.99 -24.04 -51.50
C TYR A 267 -14.56 -23.82 -52.94
N THR A 268 -13.31 -23.44 -53.20
CA THR A 268 -12.78 -23.29 -54.56
C THR A 268 -12.88 -24.60 -55.34
N LEU A 269 -12.51 -25.73 -54.72
CA LEU A 269 -12.66 -27.06 -55.31
C LEU A 269 -14.13 -27.45 -55.55
N GLN A 270 -15.02 -27.16 -54.59
CA GLN A 270 -16.46 -27.41 -54.74
C GLN A 270 -17.03 -26.60 -55.92
N PHE A 271 -16.69 -25.31 -56.02
CA PHE A 271 -17.12 -24.46 -57.13
C PHE A 271 -16.59 -24.97 -58.48
N ALA A 272 -15.31 -25.35 -58.58
CA ALA A 272 -14.75 -25.93 -59.80
C ALA A 272 -15.47 -27.24 -60.19
N SER A 273 -15.78 -28.12 -59.23
CA SER A 273 -16.52 -29.36 -59.50
C SER A 273 -17.98 -29.11 -59.92
N MET A 274 -18.62 -28.08 -59.36
CA MET A 274 -19.95 -27.64 -59.75
C MET A 274 -19.97 -27.07 -61.17
N GLU A 275 -18.97 -26.26 -61.54
CA GLU A 275 -18.82 -25.74 -62.90
C GLU A 275 -18.66 -26.87 -63.93
N GLN A 276 -17.82 -27.86 -63.62
CA GLN A 276 -17.65 -29.04 -64.49
C GLN A 276 -18.95 -29.84 -64.64
N SER A 277 -19.69 -30.03 -63.54
CA SER A 277 -20.98 -30.73 -63.56
C SER A 277 -22.01 -29.96 -64.38
N ILE A 278 -22.08 -28.63 -64.27
CA ILE A 278 -22.96 -27.77 -65.07
C ILE A 278 -22.57 -27.83 -66.55
N ALA A 279 -21.29 -27.85 -66.88
CA ALA A 279 -20.82 -28.00 -68.25
C ALA A 279 -21.26 -29.35 -68.87
N GLY A 280 -21.08 -30.45 -68.14
CA GLY A 280 -21.55 -31.77 -68.57
C GLY A 280 -23.07 -31.85 -68.71
N MET A 281 -23.82 -31.23 -67.80
CA MET A 281 -25.28 -31.12 -67.91
C MET A 281 -25.71 -30.32 -69.16
N LYS A 282 -25.01 -29.23 -69.49
CA LYS A 282 -25.25 -28.46 -70.72
C LYS A 282 -24.96 -29.28 -71.96
N GLU A 283 -23.87 -30.04 -71.98
CA GLU A 283 -23.52 -30.92 -73.10
C GLU A 283 -24.56 -32.03 -73.29
N THR A 284 -25.02 -32.64 -72.19
CA THR A 284 -26.10 -33.64 -72.21
C THR A 284 -27.42 -33.01 -72.71
N GLY A 285 -27.74 -31.80 -72.26
CA GLY A 285 -28.90 -31.04 -72.74
C GLY A 285 -28.83 -30.76 -74.24
N ASN A 286 -27.66 -30.34 -74.75
CA ASN A 286 -27.43 -30.12 -76.17
C ASN A 286 -27.55 -31.41 -77.00
N TYR A 287 -27.05 -32.53 -76.48
CA TYR A 287 -27.18 -33.84 -77.11
C TYR A 287 -28.65 -34.29 -77.21
N LEU A 288 -29.41 -34.15 -76.13
CA LEU A 288 -30.85 -34.44 -76.12
C LEU A 288 -31.62 -33.53 -77.09
N ASP A 289 -31.29 -32.24 -77.13
CA ASP A 289 -31.86 -31.29 -78.10
C ASP A 289 -31.55 -31.68 -79.55
N GLN A 290 -30.36 -32.21 -79.84
CA GLN A 290 -30.00 -32.71 -81.16
C GLN A 290 -30.75 -34.00 -81.53
N MET A 291 -30.89 -34.95 -80.60
CA MET A 291 -31.68 -36.17 -80.84
C MET A 291 -33.16 -35.84 -81.10
N LEU A 292 -33.75 -34.95 -80.29
CA LEU A 292 -35.13 -34.49 -80.48
C LEU A 292 -35.36 -33.75 -81.81
N LYS A 293 -34.31 -33.11 -82.37
CA LYS A 293 -34.37 -32.51 -83.71
C LYS A 293 -34.27 -33.56 -84.82
N GLN A 294 -33.50 -34.62 -84.63
CA GLN A 294 -33.36 -35.71 -85.61
C GLN A 294 -34.59 -36.63 -85.70
N GLU A 295 -35.35 -36.81 -84.62
CA GLU A 295 -36.60 -37.59 -84.62
C GLU A 295 -37.80 -36.86 -85.27
N LYS A 296 -37.64 -35.60 -85.69
CA LYS A 296 -38.72 -34.77 -86.26
C LYS A 296 -38.74 -34.70 -87.79
N ASP A 297 -37.83 -35.38 -88.47
CA ASP A 297 -37.82 -35.61 -89.92
C ASP A 297 -38.18 -37.08 -90.24
#